data_AF-A0A1Q6D2Z8-F1
#
_entry.id   AF-A0A1Q6D2Z8-F1
#
_cell.length_a   1.000
_cell.length_b   1.000
_cell.length_c   1.000
_cell.angle_alpha   90.00
_cell.angle_beta   90.00
_cell.angle_gamma   90.00
#
_symmetry.space_group_name_H-M   'P 1'
#
loop_
_entity.id
_entity.type
_entity.pdbx_description
1 polymer ?
#
loop_
_entity_poly.entity_id
_entity_poly.type
_entity_poly.pdbx_seq_one_letter_code
_entity_poly.pdbx_strand_id
1 'polypeptide(L)'
;MFNGFKKFIARGSVIDMAVGVVMGGAVTAVVNSIVKNIINPLIAIICGKPDLDGVLTITINGATISFGAVIGSVLNFLIIAVAVYFFIVLPINKLREMGVNFLNIEKEKTDEEKRKEREEKMIKVLEDIRDSVSK
;
A
#
# COMPACT_ATOMS: atom_id res chain seq x y z
N MET A 1 -24.42 3.86 -18.61
CA MET A 1 -23.07 3.64 -18.03
C MET A 1 -22.70 4.66 -16.96
N PHE A 2 -22.83 5.97 -17.22
CA PHE A 2 -22.41 7.04 -16.28
C PHE A 2 -23.09 6.95 -14.87
N ASN A 3 -24.39 6.66 -14.82
CA ASN A 3 -25.10 6.46 -13.55
C ASN A 3 -24.65 5.19 -12.79
N GLY A 4 -24.25 4.14 -13.52
CA GLY A 4 -23.71 2.91 -12.94
C GLY A 4 -22.29 3.11 -12.39
N PHE A 5 -21.47 3.88 -13.10
CA PHE A 5 -20.13 4.27 -12.65
C PHE A 5 -20.17 5.18 -11.40
N LYS A 6 -21.09 6.15 -11.38
CA LYS A 6 -21.31 6.99 -10.18
C LYS A 6 -21.75 6.14 -8.98
N LYS A 7 -22.67 5.18 -9.17
CA LYS A 7 -23.06 4.22 -8.12
C LYS A 7 -21.91 3.30 -7.69
N PHE A 8 -21.02 2.94 -8.61
CA PHE A 8 -19.85 2.11 -8.33
C PHE A 8 -18.82 2.83 -7.45
N ILE A 9 -18.47 4.07 -7.82
CA ILE A 9 -17.57 4.93 -7.04
C ILE A 9 -18.19 5.31 -5.71
N ALA A 10 -19.50 5.58 -5.67
CA ALA A 10 -20.20 5.91 -4.42
C ALA A 10 -20.19 4.79 -3.37
N ARG A 11 -19.75 3.57 -3.71
CA ARG A 11 -19.41 2.55 -2.71
C ARG A 11 -18.09 2.97 -2.07
N GLY A 12 -18.14 3.63 -0.91
CA GLY A 12 -16.99 4.21 -0.19
C GLY A 12 -15.75 3.31 -0.15
N SER A 13 -15.95 1.99 0.02
CA SER A 13 -14.87 0.98 -0.04
C SER A 13 -13.98 1.04 -1.29
N VAL A 14 -14.49 1.46 -2.46
CA VAL A 14 -13.71 1.62 -3.70
C VAL A 14 -12.89 2.90 -3.68
N ILE A 15 -13.46 3.99 -3.15
CA ILE A 15 -12.77 5.28 -3.03
C ILE A 15 -11.58 5.14 -2.08
N ASP A 16 -11.80 4.52 -0.92
CA ASP A 16 -10.75 4.37 0.10
C ASP A 16 -9.58 3.53 -0.41
N MET A 17 -9.88 2.45 -1.14
CA MET A 17 -8.84 1.66 -1.81
C MET A 17 -8.12 2.43 -2.90
N ALA A 18 -8.84 3.20 -3.73
CA ALA A 18 -8.23 4.01 -4.79
C ALA A 18 -7.29 5.07 -4.22
N VAL A 19 -7.72 5.77 -3.16
CA VAL A 19 -6.89 6.76 -2.45
C VAL A 19 -5.64 6.10 -1.86
N GLY A 20 -5.79 4.93 -1.24
CA GLY A 20 -4.66 4.15 -0.69
C GLY A 20 -3.61 3.81 -1.74
N VAL A 21 -4.02 3.34 -2.93
CA VAL A 21 -3.11 3.00 -4.03
C VAL A 21 -2.39 4.24 -4.58
N VAL A 22 -3.12 5.34 -4.80
CA VAL A 22 -2.54 6.60 -5.32
C VAL A 22 -1.53 7.19 -4.34
N MET A 23 -1.89 7.24 -3.05
CA MET A 23 -0.98 7.73 -2.01
C MET A 23 0.25 6.83 -1.85
N GLY A 24 0.09 5.51 -1.90
CA GLY A 24 1.21 4.56 -1.86
C GLY A 24 2.19 4.76 -3.03
N GLY A 25 1.65 5.01 -4.23
CA GLY A 25 2.46 5.35 -5.42
C GLY A 25 3.22 6.67 -5.25
N ALA A 26 2.58 7.71 -4.73
CA ALA A 26 3.19 9.02 -4.52
C ALA A 26 4.35 8.97 -3.51
N VAL A 27 4.16 8.29 -2.37
CA VAL A 27 5.23 8.11 -1.36
C VAL A 27 6.41 7.36 -1.96
N THR A 28 6.14 6.28 -2.69
CA THR A 28 7.17 5.49 -3.35
C THR A 28 7.95 6.32 -4.36
N ALA A 29 7.28 7.22 -5.10
CA ALA A 29 7.94 8.12 -6.05
C ALA A 29 8.88 9.12 -5.35
N VAL A 30 8.47 9.70 -4.22
CA VAL A 30 9.31 10.63 -3.44
C VAL A 30 10.55 9.91 -2.91
N VAL A 31 10.38 8.72 -2.32
CA VAL A 31 11.51 7.95 -1.80
C VAL A 31 12.44 7.51 -2.93
N ASN A 32 11.90 7.04 -4.06
CA ASN A 32 12.69 6.72 -5.24
C ASN A 32 13.49 7.91 -5.76
N SER A 33 12.92 9.11 -5.74
CA SER A 33 13.63 10.34 -6.13
C SER A 33 14.83 10.60 -5.22
N ILE A 34 14.67 10.42 -3.91
CA ILE A 34 15.76 10.56 -2.94
C ILE A 34 16.84 9.50 -3.20
N VAL A 35 16.46 8.24 -3.41
CA VAL A 35 17.44 7.18 -3.69
C VAL A 35 18.20 7.47 -4.99
N LYS A 36 17.49 7.78 -6.08
CA LYS A 36 18.11 8.04 -7.38
C LYS A 36 19.01 9.28 -7.39
N ASN A 37 18.62 10.35 -6.70
CA ASN A 37 19.32 11.63 -6.79
C ASN A 37 20.38 11.83 -5.69
N ILE A 38 20.30 11.11 -4.57
CA ILE A 38 21.23 11.26 -3.45
C ILE A 38 22.03 9.99 -3.23
N ILE A 39 21.36 8.84 -3.12
CA ILE A 39 22.01 7.58 -2.74
C ILE A 39 22.79 6.96 -3.91
N ASN A 40 22.21 6.89 -5.12
CA ASN A 40 22.90 6.35 -6.29
C ASN A 40 24.20 7.12 -6.60
N PRO A 41 24.25 8.46 -6.61
CA PRO A 41 25.50 9.20 -6.78
C PRO A 41 26.53 8.93 -5.67
N LEU A 42 26.09 8.76 -4.43
CA LEU A 42 26.97 8.39 -3.30
C LEU A 42 27.60 7.01 -3.49
N ILE A 43 26.79 6.04 -3.93
CA ILE A 43 27.28 4.70 -4.29
C ILE A 43 28.22 4.80 -5.49
N ALA A 44 27.91 5.66 -6.46
CA ALA A 44 28.70 5.84 -7.67
C ALA A 44 30.08 6.41 -7.41
N ILE A 45 30.22 7.31 -6.43
CA ILE A 45 31.52 7.84 -6.01
C ILE A 45 32.39 6.73 -5.40
N ILE A 46 31.80 5.80 -4.66
CA ILE A 46 32.52 4.69 -4.00
C ILE A 46 32.87 3.57 -4.98
N CYS A 47 31.96 3.24 -5.91
CA CYS A 47 32.14 2.16 -6.88
C CYS A 47 32.72 2.63 -8.24
N GLY A 48 32.90 3.94 -8.45
CA GLY A 48 33.43 4.51 -9.70
C GLY A 48 32.51 4.41 -10.92
N LYS A 49 31.26 3.98 -10.75
CA LYS A 49 30.25 3.84 -11.81
C LYS A 49 28.91 4.40 -11.37
N PRO A 50 28.17 5.13 -12.25
CA PRO A 50 26.92 5.81 -11.90
C PRO A 50 25.83 4.88 -11.34
N ASP A 51 25.85 3.61 -11.73
CA ASP A 51 24.96 2.58 -11.22
C ASP A 51 25.73 1.28 -10.97
N LEU A 52 25.22 0.48 -10.03
CA LEU A 52 25.72 -0.87 -9.75
C LEU A 52 25.57 -1.78 -10.99
N ASP A 53 24.76 -1.41 -11.98
CA ASP A 53 24.55 -2.10 -13.26
C ASP A 53 25.84 -2.48 -13.99
N GLY A 54 26.91 -1.70 -13.83
CA GLY A 54 28.20 -1.95 -14.47
C GLY A 54 29.20 -2.75 -13.62
N VAL A 55 28.83 -3.16 -12.41
CA VAL A 55 29.61 -4.08 -11.57
C VAL A 55 29.24 -5.50 -11.99
N LEU A 56 30.24 -6.27 -12.43
CA LEU A 56 30.06 -7.68 -12.83
C LEU A 56 29.17 -7.89 -14.09
N THR A 57 29.24 -6.98 -15.07
CA THR A 57 28.66 -7.22 -16.41
C THR A 57 29.44 -8.29 -17.15
N ILE A 58 28.81 -9.43 -17.40
CA ILE A 58 29.34 -10.46 -18.29
C ILE A 58 28.54 -10.38 -19.58
N THR A 59 29.21 -10.02 -20.68
CA THR A 59 28.58 -10.00 -22.00
C THR A 59 28.85 -11.35 -22.66
N ILE A 60 27.82 -12.17 -22.82
CA ILE A 60 27.90 -13.45 -23.54
C ILE A 60 26.95 -13.36 -24.73
N ASN A 61 27.49 -13.49 -25.94
CA ASN A 61 26.73 -13.57 -27.18
C ASN A 61 25.74 -12.41 -27.43
N GLY A 62 26.16 -11.17 -27.12
CA GLY A 62 25.35 -9.96 -27.29
C GLY A 62 24.33 -9.68 -26.18
N ALA A 63 24.15 -10.59 -25.22
CA ALA A 63 23.37 -10.37 -24.01
C ALA A 63 24.26 -9.86 -22.88
N THR A 64 23.93 -8.69 -22.33
CA THR A 64 24.63 -8.13 -21.16
C THR A 64 23.91 -8.57 -19.90
N ILE A 65 24.53 -9.45 -19.10
CA ILE A 65 24.00 -9.86 -17.80
C ILE A 65 24.65 -8.98 -16.74
N SER A 66 23.89 -8.05 -16.20
CA SER A 66 24.30 -7.13 -15.13
C SER A 66 23.88 -7.69 -13.76
N PHE A 67 24.72 -8.51 -13.12
CA PHE A 67 24.46 -8.95 -11.75
C PHE A 67 24.41 -7.78 -10.76
N GLY A 68 25.20 -6.73 -11.01
CA GLY A 68 25.17 -5.53 -10.19
C GLY A 68 23.87 -4.74 -10.29
N ALA A 69 23.09 -4.87 -11.38
CA ALA A 69 21.76 -4.26 -11.48
C ALA A 69 20.77 -4.89 -10.49
N VAL A 70 20.84 -6.23 -10.34
CA VAL A 70 20.01 -6.96 -9.38
C VAL A 70 20.36 -6.51 -7.96
N ILE A 71 21.65 -6.46 -7.63
CA ILE A 71 22.12 -5.99 -6.31
C ILE A 71 21.71 -4.54 -6.05
N GLY A 72 21.78 -3.66 -7.06
CA GLY A 72 21.32 -2.28 -6.97
C GLY A 72 19.82 -2.17 -6.73
N SER A 73 19.01 -2.98 -7.40
CA SER A 73 17.56 -3.01 -7.18
C SER A 73 17.18 -3.54 -5.79
N VAL A 74 17.89 -4.53 -5.26
CA VAL A 74 17.71 -5.03 -3.89
C VAL A 74 18.09 -3.96 -2.86
N LEU A 75 19.19 -3.26 -3.07
CA LEU A 75 19.62 -2.16 -2.21
C LEU A 75 18.60 -1.02 -2.22
N ASN A 76 18.11 -0.63 -3.39
CA ASN A 76 17.06 0.38 -3.52
C ASN A 76 15.77 -0.05 -2.79
N PHE A 77 15.33 -1.30 -2.97
CA PHE A 77 14.19 -1.85 -2.24
C PHE A 77 14.39 -1.77 -0.72
N LEU A 78 15.57 -2.13 -0.22
CA LEU A 78 15.88 -2.07 1.21
C LEU A 78 15.84 -0.63 1.73
N ILE A 79 16.37 0.33 0.99
CA ILE A 79 16.32 1.76 1.37
C ILE A 79 14.88 2.26 1.41
N ILE A 80 14.06 1.91 0.41
CA ILE A 80 12.65 2.30 0.40
C ILE A 80 11.91 1.70 1.61
N ALA A 81 12.13 0.42 1.88
CA ALA A 81 11.52 -0.27 3.02
C ALA A 81 11.90 0.40 4.35
N VAL A 82 13.17 0.74 4.54
CA VAL A 82 13.65 1.44 5.75
C VAL A 82 13.07 2.86 5.84
N ALA A 83 13.04 3.60 4.75
CA ALA A 83 12.47 4.96 4.73
C ALA A 83 10.97 4.94 5.07
N VAL A 84 10.19 4.06 4.43
CA VAL A 84 8.76 3.91 4.73
C VAL A 84 8.55 3.47 6.18
N TYR A 85 9.36 2.53 6.67
CA TYR A 85 9.26 2.09 8.06
C TYR A 85 9.54 3.24 9.04
N PHE A 86 10.60 4.02 8.83
CA PHE A 86 11.00 5.09 9.74
C PHE A 86 10.06 6.30 9.69
N PHE A 87 9.64 6.74 8.50
CA PHE A 87 8.83 7.94 8.33
C PHE A 87 7.32 7.71 8.45
N ILE A 88 6.84 6.49 8.24
CA ILE A 88 5.40 6.19 8.27
C ILE A 88 5.08 5.21 9.41
N VAL A 89 5.71 4.04 9.43
CA VAL A 89 5.32 2.98 10.38
C VAL A 89 5.67 3.36 11.82
N LEU A 90 6.86 3.91 12.06
CA LEU A 90 7.34 4.28 13.39
C LEU A 90 6.49 5.39 14.04
N PRO A 91 6.18 6.54 13.39
CA PRO A 91 5.30 7.54 13.98
C PRO A 91 3.88 7.00 14.16
N ILE A 92 3.34 6.21 13.22
CA ILE A 92 2.02 5.60 13.38
C ILE A 92 2.01 4.64 14.58
N ASN A 93 3.04 3.82 14.76
CA ASN A 93 3.13 2.90 15.89
C ASN A 93 3.28 3.66 17.22
N LYS A 94 4.08 4.72 17.24
CA LYS A 94 4.24 5.59 18.42
C LYS A 94 2.95 6.33 18.77
N LEU A 95 2.22 6.85 17.79
CA LEU A 95 0.92 7.50 18.00
C LEU A 95 -0.14 6.50 18.52
N ARG A 96 -0.12 5.27 18.02
CA ARG A 96 -0.98 4.19 18.51
C ARG A 96 -0.72 3.87 19.98
N GLU A 97 0.55 3.82 20.38
CA GLU A 97 0.95 3.56 21.77
C GLU A 97 0.62 4.73 22.72
N MET A 98 0.58 5.96 22.22
CA MET A 98 0.25 7.16 23.01
C MET A 98 -1.26 7.42 23.17
N GLY A 99 -2.13 6.46 22.86
CA GLY A 99 -3.58 6.55 23.13
C GLY A 99 -4.38 7.33 22.08
N VAL A 100 -3.79 7.59 20.91
CA VAL A 100 -4.50 8.20 19.79
C VAL A 100 -5.31 7.12 19.06
N ASN A 101 -6.50 6.83 19.60
CA ASN A 101 -7.41 5.76 19.20
C ASN A 101 -8.10 5.96 17.83
N PHE A 102 -7.66 6.86 16.95
CA PHE A 102 -8.37 7.10 15.68
C PHE A 102 -8.51 5.84 14.82
N LEU A 103 -7.47 4.98 14.81
CA LEU A 103 -7.48 3.69 14.11
C LEU A 103 -8.36 2.61 14.79
N ASN A 104 -8.51 2.65 16.13
CA ASN A 104 -9.41 1.76 16.85
C ASN A 104 -10.87 2.20 16.70
N ILE A 105 -11.12 3.52 16.68
CA ILE A 105 -12.45 4.09 16.40
C ILE A 105 -12.89 3.71 14.98
N GLU A 106 -11.99 3.74 14.00
CA GLU A 106 -12.31 3.33 12.63
C GLU A 106 -12.58 1.82 12.50
N LYS A 107 -11.80 0.99 13.20
CA LYS A 107 -12.06 -0.47 13.29
C LYS A 107 -13.37 -0.78 14.01
N GLU A 108 -13.62 -0.17 15.17
CA GLU A 108 -14.88 -0.33 15.91
C GLU A 108 -16.09 0.12 15.09
N LYS A 109 -15.99 1.25 14.39
CA LYS A 109 -17.05 1.71 13.47
C LYS A 109 -17.31 0.72 12.34
N THR A 110 -16.25 0.20 11.72
CA THR A 110 -16.35 -0.79 10.63
C THR A 110 -16.97 -2.10 11.11
N ASP A 111 -16.62 -2.55 12.31
CA ASP A 111 -17.13 -3.78 12.90
C ASP A 111 -18.57 -3.63 13.45
N GLU A 112 -18.92 -2.45 13.98
CA GLU A 112 -20.30 -2.07 14.32
C GLU A 112 -21.20 -2.03 13.08
N GLU A 113 -20.77 -1.41 11.98
CA GLU A 113 -21.56 -1.36 10.74
C GLU A 113 -21.83 -2.76 10.18
N LYS A 114 -20.81 -3.62 10.14
CA LYS A 114 -20.97 -5.03 9.74
C LYS A 114 -21.89 -5.82 10.67
N ARG A 115 -21.93 -5.48 11.97
CA ARG A 115 -22.81 -6.10 12.93
C ARG A 115 -24.27 -5.65 12.73
N LYS A 116 -24.50 -4.34 12.56
CA LYS A 116 -25.83 -3.78 12.25
C LYS A 116 -26.39 -4.35 10.95
N GLU A 117 -25.56 -4.48 9.91
CA GLU A 117 -25.97 -5.09 8.63
C GLU A 117 -26.37 -6.58 8.79
N ARG A 118 -25.66 -7.34 9.63
CA ARG A 118 -26.02 -8.74 9.93
C ARG A 118 -27.31 -8.83 10.74
N GLU A 119 -27.49 -7.96 11.72
CA GLU A 119 -28.70 -7.90 12.54
C GLU A 119 -29.93 -7.52 11.70
N GLU A 120 -29.82 -6.55 10.79
CA GLU A 120 -30.89 -6.21 9.84
C GLU A 120 -31.24 -7.38 8.91
N LYS A 121 -30.24 -8.08 8.37
CA LYS A 121 -30.46 -9.28 7.54
C LYS A 121 -31.15 -10.40 8.33
N MET A 122 -30.77 -10.60 9.59
CA MET A 122 -31.37 -11.60 10.47
C MET A 122 -32.83 -11.29 10.78
N ILE A 123 -33.16 -10.03 11.08
CA ILE A 123 -34.54 -9.60 11.33
C ILE A 123 -35.40 -9.82 10.08
N LYS A 124 -34.88 -9.45 8.90
CA LYS A 124 -35.59 -9.64 7.64
C LYS A 124 -35.85 -11.13 7.33
N VAL A 125 -34.89 -12.00 7.60
CA VAL A 125 -35.08 -13.46 7.43
C VAL A 125 -36.15 -14.00 8.38
N LEU A 126 -36.17 -13.53 9.64
CA LEU A 126 -37.21 -13.92 10.60
C LEU A 126 -38.59 -13.41 10.19
N GLU A 127 -38.64 -12.22 9.60
CA GLU A 127 -39.87 -11.64 9.06
C GLU A 127 -40.42 -12.43 7.86
N ASP A 128 -39.55 -12.81 6.92
CA ASP A 128 -39.92 -13.66 5.79
C ASP A 128 -40.41 -15.06 6.24
N ILE A 129 -39.79 -15.65 7.29
CA ILE A 129 -40.24 -16.92 7.88
C ILE A 129 -41.61 -16.75 8.54
N ARG A 130 -41.83 -15.67 9.32
CA ARG A 130 -43.12 -15.36 9.94
C ARG A 130 -44.23 -15.28 8.89
N ASP A 131 -43.99 -14.56 7.80
CA ASP A 131 -44.97 -14.34 6.74
C ASP A 131 -45.21 -15.62 5.92
N SER A 132 -44.19 -16.49 5.77
CA SER A 132 -44.33 -17.80 5.11
C SER A 132 -45.08 -18.84 5.96
N VAL A 133 -45.06 -18.72 7.29
CA VAL A 133 -45.81 -19.62 8.20
C VAL A 133 -47.26 -19.15 8.39
N SER A 134 -47.53 -17.85 8.22
CA SER A 134 -48.87 -17.27 8.33
C SER A 134 -49.76 -17.50 7.09
N LYS A 135 -49.24 -18.15 6.03
CA LYS A 135 -49.91 -18.35 4.74
C LYS A 135 -50.14 -19.84 4.48
#